data_AF-A0A258SLI0-F1
#
_entry.id   AF-A0A258SLI0-F1
#
_cell.length_a   1.000
_cell.length_b   1.000
_cell.length_c   1.000
_cell.angle_alpha   90.00
_cell.angle_beta   90.00
_cell.angle_gamma   90.00
#
_symmetry.space_group_name_H-M   'P 1'
#
loop_
_entity.id
_entity.type
_entity.pdbx_description
1 polymer ?
#
loop_
_entity_poly.entity_id
_entity_poly.type
_entity_poly.pdbx_seq_one_letter_code
_entity_poly.pdbx_strand_id
1 'polypeptide(L)' 'MEARLKLANLLVAAGQYEAGMDHLLEIVRRDRGFEDDIGRKTLLAVFNLLDGDERVSRYRRMLSSLLY' A
#
# COMPACT_ATOMS: atom_id res chain seq x y z
N MET A 1 10.57 4.39 8.87
CA MET A 1 9.63 3.83 7.87
C MET A 1 9.72 4.52 6.51
N GLU A 2 10.21 5.76 6.44
CA GLU A 2 10.45 6.51 5.19
C GLU A 2 11.18 5.72 4.09
N ALA A 3 12.23 4.96 4.42
CA ALA A 3 12.96 4.16 3.42
C ALA A 3 12.06 3.10 2.74
N ARG A 4 11.11 2.53 3.49
CA ARG A 4 10.15 1.54 2.97
C ARG A 4 9.09 2.22 2.11
N LEU A 5 8.65 3.42 2.49
CA LEU A 5 7.73 4.23 1.70
C LEU A 5 8.36 4.64 0.36
N LYS A 6 9.61 5.11 0.37
CA LYS A 6 10.36 5.45 -0.86
C LYS A 6 10.50 4.23 -1.77
N LEU A 7 10.88 3.07 -1.22
CA LEU A 7 10.98 1.84 -1.99
C LEU A 7 9.63 1.43 -2.59
N ALA A 8 8.55 1.49 -1.82
CA ALA A 8 7.21 1.19 -2.31
C ALA A 8 6.82 2.09 -3.49
N ASN A 9 7.06 3.40 -3.38
CA ASN A 9 6.77 4.36 -4.45
C ASN A 9 7.59 4.07 -5.72
N LEU A 10 8.86 3.71 -5.58
CA LEU A 10 9.69 3.32 -6.73
C LEU A 10 9.18 2.05 -7.41
N LEU A 11 8.78 1.04 -6.63
CA LEU A 11 8.22 -0.21 -7.16
C LEU A 11 6.91 0.04 -7.91
N VAL A 12 6.01 0.85 -7.34
CA VAL A 12 4.76 1.25 -8.02
C VAL A 12 5.07 2.01 -9.31
N ALA A 13 6.00 2.96 -9.29
CA ALA A 13 6.42 3.70 -10.49
C ALA A 13 7.04 2.79 -11.57
N ALA A 14 7.70 1.71 -11.16
CA ALA A 14 8.25 0.69 -12.05
C ALA A 14 7.20 -0.33 -12.56
N GLY A 15 5.93 -0.16 -12.20
CA GLY A 15 4.86 -1.12 -12.53
C GLY A 15 4.88 -2.40 -11.68
N GLN A 16 5.76 -2.49 -10.67
CA GLN A 16 5.85 -3.59 -9.73
C GLN A 16 4.86 -3.39 -8.58
N TYR A 17 3.58 -3.31 -8.92
CA TYR A 17 2.53 -2.93 -7.99
C TYR A 17 2.37 -3.88 -6.80
N GLU A 18 2.49 -5.19 -7.03
CA GLU A 18 2.32 -6.20 -5.98
C GLU A 18 3.36 -6.02 -4.86
N ALA A 19 4.63 -5.88 -5.23
CA ALA A 19 5.73 -5.60 -4.29
C ALA A 19 5.58 -4.24 -3.61
N GLY A 20 5.16 -3.21 -4.35
CA GLY A 20 4.88 -1.89 -3.81
C GLY A 20 3.77 -1.92 -2.75
N MET A 21 2.66 -2.59 -3.04
CA MET A 21 1.52 -2.74 -2.14
C MET A 21 1.87 -3.56 -0.89
N ASP A 22 2.69 -4.63 -1.00
CA ASP A 22 3.16 -5.38 0.17
C ASP A 22 3.98 -4.51 1.13
N HIS A 23 4.88 -3.67 0.59
CA HIS A 23 5.65 -2.75 1.42
C HIS A 23 4.77 -1.72 2.13
N LEU A 24 3.72 -1.20 1.47
CA LEU A 24 2.79 -0.26 2.08
C LEU A 24 1.92 -0.93 3.16
N LEU A 25 1.45 -2.16 2.92
CA LEU A 25 0.73 -2.95 3.93
C LEU A 25 1.61 -3.20 5.16
N GLU A 26 2.89 -3.50 4.97
CA GLU A 26 3.85 -3.65 6.07
C GLU A 26 4.04 -2.37 6.87
N ILE A 27 4.00 -1.18 6.23
CA ILE A 27 4.03 0.11 6.94
C ILE A 27 2.78 0.23 7.82
N VAL A 28 1.59 0.02 7.24
CA VAL A 28 0.31 0.11 7.98
C VAL A 28 0.26 -0.90 9.12
N ARG A 29 0.74 -2.13 8.91
CA ARG A 29 0.78 -3.19 9.91
C ARG A 29 1.71 -2.85 11.08
N ARG A 30 2.86 -2.23 10.81
CA ARG A 30 3.85 -1.88 11.85
C ARG A 30 3.47 -0.62 12.60
N ASP A 31 2.98 0.40 11.90
CA ASP A 31 2.60 1.69 12.47
C ASP A 31 1.58 2.36 11.55
N ARG A 32 0.31 2.22 11.92
CA ARG A 32 -0.81 2.82 11.21
C ARG A 32 -0.76 4.36 11.20
N GLY A 33 -0.22 4.98 12.25
CA GLY A 33 -0.17 6.44 12.37
C GLY A 33 1.04 7.08 11.68
N PHE A 34 1.89 6.28 11.05
CA PHE A 34 3.10 6.76 10.41
C PHE A 34 2.77 7.80 9.32
N GLU A 35 3.35 9.00 9.47
CA GLU A 35 3.16 10.16 8.58
C GLU A 35 1.69 10.44 8.22
N ASP A 36 0.79 10.43 9.23
CA ASP A 36 -0.65 10.68 9.03
C ASP A 36 -1.28 9.66 8.06
N ASP A 37 -1.14 8.37 8.41
CA ASP A 37 -1.68 7.23 7.66
C ASP A 37 -1.16 7.15 6.21
N ILE A 38 0.09 7.57 5.96
CA ILE A 38 0.64 7.66 4.61
C ILE A 38 0.58 6.31 3.89
N GLY A 39 0.86 5.20 4.58
CA GLY A 39 0.82 3.87 4.01
C GLY A 39 -0.56 3.49 3.47
N ARG A 40 -1.62 3.82 4.22
CA ARG A 40 -3.01 3.62 3.81
C ARG A 40 -3.36 4.53 2.63
N LYS A 41 -3.02 5.82 2.71
CA LYS A 41 -3.31 6.80 1.65
C LYS A 41 -2.65 6.40 0.33
N THR A 42 -1.39 5.99 0.36
CA THR A 42 -0.68 5.52 -0.84
C THR A 42 -1.28 4.23 -1.38
N LEU A 43 -1.68 3.26 -0.54
CA LEU A 43 -2.39 2.05 -1.00
C LEU A 43 -3.67 2.39 -1.75
N LEU A 44 -4.47 3.32 -1.23
CA LEU A 44 -5.69 3.77 -1.90
C LEU A 44 -5.39 4.43 -3.26
N ALA A 45 -4.33 5.23 -3.36
CA ALA A 45 -3.90 5.81 -4.63
C ALA A 45 -3.48 4.73 -5.64
N VAL A 46 -2.74 3.70 -5.20
CA VAL A 46 -2.35 2.57 -6.05
C VAL A 46 -3.58 1.77 -6.50
N PHE A 47 -4.56 1.56 -5.62
CA PHE A 47 -5.81 0.89 -5.98
C PHE A 47 -6.60 1.65 -7.04
N ASN A 48 -6.61 2.99 -6.98
CA ASN A 48 -7.27 3.82 -7.99
C ASN A 48 -6.51 3.79 -9.33
N LEU A 49 -5.19 3.63 -9.31
CA LEU A 49 -4.39 3.49 -10.52
C LEU A 49 -4.63 2.14 -11.22
N LEU A 50 -4.84 1.08 -10.44
CA LEU A 50 -5.06 -0.29 -10.89
C LEU A 50 -6.54 -0.62 -11.10
N ASP A 51 -7.39 0.37 -11.34
CA ASP A 51 -8.84 0.19 -11.41
C ASP A 51 -9.24 -1.02 -12.27
N GLY A 52 -10.02 -1.93 -11.69
CA GLY A 52 -10.43 -3.20 -12.33
C GLY A 52 -9.47 -4.38 -12.19
N ASP A 53 -8.27 -4.21 -11.60
CA ASP A 53 -7.33 -5.32 -11.35
C ASP A 53 -7.80 -6.20 -10.16
N GLU A 54 -7.82 -7.52 -10.38
CA GLU A 54 -8.21 -8.52 -9.37
C GLU A 54 -7.41 -8.44 -8.06
N ARG A 55 -6.15 -8.00 -8.14
CA ARG A 55 -5.25 -7.85 -6.99
C ARG A 55 -5.78 -6.79 -6.03
N VAL A 56 -6.37 -5.71 -6.54
CA VAL A 56 -6.90 -4.61 -5.71
C VAL A 56 -7.91 -5.14 -4.70
N SER A 57 -8.81 -6.03 -5.12
CA SER A 57 -9.80 -6.63 -4.22
C SER A 57 -9.15 -7.45 -3.10
N ARG A 58 -8.07 -8.18 -3.39
CA ARG A 58 -7.31 -8.93 -2.39
C ARG A 58 -6.61 -7.99 -1.40
N TYR A 59 -5.90 -6.98 -1.88
CA TYR A 59 -5.17 -6.04 -1.02
C TYR A 59 -6.11 -5.15 -0.19
N ARG A 60 -7.29 -4.78 -0.71
CA ARG A 60 -8.33 -4.09 0.08
C ARG A 60 -8.80 -4.91 1.28
N ARG A 61 -9.02 -6.22 1.10
CA ARG A 61 -9.40 -7.10 2.22
C ARG A 61 -8.30 -7.19 3.28
N MET A 62 -7.05 -7.30 2.86
CA MET A 62 -5.91 -7.33 3.78
C MET A 62 -5.78 -6.01 4.56
N LEU A 63 -5.89 -4.87 3.88
CA LEU A 63 -5.86 -3.56 4.52
C LEU A 63 -7.00 -3.41 5.54
N SER A 64 -8.24 -3.77 5.17
CA SER A 64 -9.35 -3.74 6.12
C SER A 64 -9.07 -4.60 7.35
N SER A 65 -8.53 -5.82 7.18
CA SER A 65 -8.18 -6.69 8.30
C SER A 65 -7.11 -6.14 9.23
N LEU A 66 -6.31 -5.15 8.81
CA LEU A 66 -5.32 -4.47 9.65
C LEU A 66 -5.91 -3.27 10.40
N LEU A 67 -7.08 -2.79 9.98
CA LEU A 67 -7.75 -1.61 10.55
C LEU A 67 -8.85 -1.96 11.57
N TYR A 68 -9.30 -3.21 11.58
CA TYR A 68 -10.21 -3.78 12.59
C TYR A 68 -9.42 -4.47 13.71
#